data_AF-A0A662AP96-F1
#
_entry.id   AF-A0A662AP96-F1
#
_cell.length_a   1.000
_cell.length_b   1.000
_cell.length_c   1.000
_cell.angle_alpha   90.00
_cell.angle_beta   90.00
_cell.angle_gamma   90.00
#
_symmetry.space_group_name_H-M   'P 1'
#
loop_
_entity.id
_entity.type
_entity.pdbx_description
1 polymer ?
#
loop_
_entity_poly.entity_id
_entity_poly.type
_entity_poly.pdbx_seq_one_letter_code
_entity_poly.pdbx_strand_id
1 'polypeptide(L)'
;MNREYWHITNADQFDSLIAHLRDKPISEHGYLVQVKTGKATTSQRNAMHLYFRQLATVLNDAGLDMVAVLQAAEIPWTEHSVKTEIWGKVMKAITDKTSTTDLDRAEVSEIYDIVNRHLASKFGVMLSFPNRFGD
;
A
#
# COMPACT_ATOMS: atom_id res chain seq x y z
N MET A 1 -10.20 28.50 2.00
CA MET A 1 -8.76 28.22 2.22
C MET A 1 -8.19 27.63 0.94
N ASN A 2 -7.26 28.33 0.29
CA ASN A 2 -6.55 27.82 -0.88
C ASN A 2 -5.42 26.92 -0.40
N ARG A 3 -5.39 25.64 -0.81
CA ARG A 3 -4.33 24.68 -0.42
C ARG A 3 -3.35 24.54 -1.56
N GLU A 4 -2.09 24.85 -1.30
CA GLU A 4 -0.99 24.74 -2.26
C GLU A 4 -0.13 23.52 -1.90
N TYR A 5 0.27 22.72 -2.90
CA TYR A 5 1.05 21.49 -2.69
C TYR A 5 2.39 21.57 -3.40
N TRP A 6 3.47 21.30 -2.66
CA TRP A 6 4.84 21.21 -3.17
C TRP A 6 5.36 19.78 -3.01
N HIS A 7 5.96 19.23 -4.06
CA HIS A 7 6.65 17.93 -4.01
C HIS A 7 8.16 18.18 -4.06
N ILE A 8 8.83 17.91 -2.94
CA ILE A 8 10.26 18.21 -2.76
C ILE A 8 11.03 16.90 -2.77
N THR A 9 11.96 16.79 -3.70
CA THR A 9 12.79 15.61 -3.96
C THR A 9 14.28 15.91 -3.96
N ASN A 10 14.65 17.19 -3.98
CA ASN A 10 16.04 17.67 -3.98
C ASN A 10 16.17 18.99 -3.22
N ALA A 11 17.42 19.42 -3.02
CA ALA A 11 17.76 20.63 -2.27
C ALA A 11 17.24 21.91 -2.97
N ASP A 12 17.36 22.01 -4.29
CA ASP A 12 16.93 23.21 -5.04
C ASP A 12 15.42 23.48 -4.90
N GLN A 13 14.60 22.41 -4.87
CA GLN A 13 13.17 22.49 -4.63
C GLN A 13 12.85 22.91 -3.19
N PHE A 14 13.70 22.53 -2.23
CA PHE A 14 13.58 22.97 -0.85
C PHE A 14 13.89 24.46 -0.73
N ASP A 15 14.97 24.93 -1.34
CA ASP A 15 15.34 26.35 -1.35
C ASP A 15 14.26 27.21 -2.02
N SER A 16 13.66 26.70 -3.10
CA SER A 16 12.53 27.34 -3.77
C SER A 16 11.29 27.45 -2.88
N LEU A 17 10.98 26.42 -2.10
CA LEU A 17 9.89 26.49 -1.11
C LEU A 17 10.17 27.56 -0.06
N ILE A 18 11.40 27.61 0.47
CA ILE A 18 11.79 28.58 1.50
C ILE A 18 11.67 30.02 0.95
N ALA A 19 12.11 30.26 -0.29
CA ALA A 19 11.95 31.55 -0.94
C ALA A 19 10.46 31.95 -1.08
N HIS A 20 9.62 31.02 -1.52
CA HIS A 20 8.17 31.22 -1.66
C HIS A 20 7.48 31.54 -0.33
N LEU A 21 7.84 30.84 0.74
CA LEU A 21 7.28 31.09 2.08
C LEU A 21 7.74 32.42 2.67
N ARG A 22 8.94 32.91 2.30
CA ARG A 22 9.45 34.22 2.75
C ARG A 22 8.77 35.40 2.07
N ASP A 23 8.37 35.24 0.82
CA ASP A 23 7.76 36.31 0.03
C ASP A 23 6.27 36.54 0.39
N LYS A 24 5.60 35.51 0.92
CA LYS A 24 4.20 35.64 1.31
C LYS A 24 4.06 36.22 2.72
N PRO A 25 3.21 37.25 2.93
CA PRO A 25 2.93 37.78 4.25
C PRO A 25 2.25 36.71 5.11
N ILE A 26 2.82 36.45 6.29
CA ILE A 26 2.22 35.59 7.30
C ILE A 26 0.93 36.27 7.75
N SER A 27 -0.22 35.67 7.44
CA SER A 27 -1.51 36.16 7.94
C SER A 27 -1.59 35.98 9.45
N GLU A 28 -2.54 36.66 10.12
CA GLU A 28 -2.80 36.53 11.56
C GLU A 28 -2.92 35.07 12.04
N HIS A 29 -3.29 34.14 11.15
CA HIS A 29 -3.52 32.73 11.45
C HIS A 29 -2.32 31.82 11.09
N GLY A 30 -1.23 32.37 10.56
CA GLY A 30 -0.01 31.63 10.22
C GLY A 30 -0.13 30.68 9.03
N TYR A 31 0.94 29.91 8.79
CA TYR A 31 0.96 28.81 7.82
C TYR A 31 0.84 27.47 8.54
N LEU A 32 -0.04 26.59 8.04
CA LEU A 32 -0.07 25.18 8.43
C LEU A 32 0.77 24.38 7.43
N VAL A 33 1.92 23.87 7.88
CA VAL A 33 2.83 23.06 7.07
C VAL A 33 2.64 21.59 7.44
N GLN A 34 2.26 20.77 6.46
CA GLN A 34 2.19 19.32 6.63
C GLN A 34 3.32 18.66 5.83
N VAL A 35 4.31 18.11 6.54
CA VAL A 35 5.39 17.32 5.93
C VAL A 35 4.98 15.86 5.96
N LYS A 36 4.82 15.25 4.78
CA LYS A 36 4.62 13.81 4.64
C LYS A 36 5.85 13.21 3.97
N THR A 37 6.58 12.37 4.68
CA THR A 37 7.68 11.58 4.12
C THR A 37 7.16 10.19 3.76
N GLY A 38 7.39 9.76 2.52
CA GLY A 38 7.06 8.41 2.06
C GLY A 38 5.61 8.21 1.60
N LYS A 39 5.38 8.28 0.29
CA LYS A 39 4.34 7.48 -0.35
C LYS A 39 4.95 6.16 -0.80
N ALA A 40 4.18 5.08 -0.84
CA ALA A 40 4.60 3.89 -1.58
C ALA A 40 5.01 4.31 -3.01
N THR A 41 6.29 4.10 -3.33
CA THR A 41 6.86 4.48 -4.63
C THR A 41 6.22 3.64 -5.73
N THR A 42 6.36 4.06 -6.99
CA THR A 42 5.92 3.27 -8.14
C THR A 42 6.49 1.84 -8.09
N SER A 43 7.77 1.69 -7.70
CA SER A 43 8.39 0.37 -7.52
C SER A 43 7.69 -0.47 -6.44
N GLN A 44 7.27 0.14 -5.34
CA GLN A 44 6.56 -0.57 -4.27
C GLN A 44 5.14 -0.93 -4.66
N ARG A 45 4.44 -0.07 -5.42
CA ARG A 45 3.13 -0.43 -5.98
C ARG A 45 3.25 -1.59 -6.95
N ASN A 46 4.25 -1.57 -7.83
CA ASN A 46 4.51 -2.68 -8.74
C ASN A 46 4.81 -3.99 -7.98
N ALA A 47 5.58 -3.90 -6.88
CA ALA A 47 5.83 -5.05 -6.01
C ALA A 47 4.55 -5.58 -5.34
N MET A 48 3.64 -4.71 -4.88
CA MET A 48 2.35 -5.13 -4.34
C MET A 48 1.50 -5.87 -5.39
N HIS A 49 1.41 -5.35 -6.61
CA HIS A 49 0.68 -6.00 -7.69
C HIS A 49 1.28 -7.35 -8.06
N LEU A 50 2.61 -7.44 -8.10
CA LEU A 50 3.31 -8.70 -8.30
C LEU A 50 3.03 -9.70 -7.17
N TYR A 51 3.07 -9.24 -5.91
CA TYR A 51 2.75 -10.05 -4.74
C TYR A 51 1.32 -10.60 -4.83
N PHE A 52 0.33 -9.77 -5.17
CA PHE A 52 -1.06 -10.21 -5.29
C PHE A 52 -1.23 -11.31 -6.35
N ARG A 53 -0.51 -11.18 -7.46
CA ARG A 53 -0.53 -12.18 -8.53
C ARG A 53 0.11 -13.49 -8.09
N GLN A 54 1.30 -13.43 -7.50
CA GLN A 54 2.01 -14.61 -7.02
C GLN A 54 1.22 -15.32 -5.91
N LEU A 55 0.64 -14.56 -4.97
CA LEU A 55 -0.16 -15.12 -3.91
C LEU A 55 -1.41 -15.83 -4.46
N ALA A 56 -2.08 -15.25 -5.46
CA ALA A 56 -3.20 -15.90 -6.12
C ALA A 56 -2.80 -17.27 -6.72
N THR A 57 -1.65 -17.35 -7.39
CA THR A 57 -1.12 -18.61 -7.91
C THR A 57 -0.88 -19.62 -6.79
N VAL A 58 -0.18 -19.22 -5.72
CA VAL A 58 0.13 -20.13 -4.61
C VAL A 58 -1.13 -20.63 -3.90
N LEU A 59 -2.14 -19.78 -3.71
CA LEU A 59 -3.40 -20.19 -3.09
C LEU A 59 -4.16 -21.20 -3.97
N ASN A 60 -4.20 -20.98 -5.28
CA ASN A 60 -4.82 -21.91 -6.22
C ASN A 60 -4.07 -23.25 -6.27
N ASP A 61 -2.74 -23.22 -6.31
CA ASP A 61 -1.90 -24.43 -6.30
C ASP A 61 -2.06 -25.23 -5.00
N ALA A 62 -2.37 -24.54 -3.90
CA ALA A 62 -2.68 -25.14 -2.61
C ALA A 62 -4.14 -25.65 -2.48
N GLY A 63 -4.98 -25.50 -3.52
CA GLY A 63 -6.39 -25.88 -3.51
C GLY A 63 -7.24 -25.07 -2.53
N LEU A 64 -6.83 -23.83 -2.23
CA LEU A 64 -7.57 -22.92 -1.36
C LEU A 64 -8.43 -22.04 -2.25
N ASP A 65 -9.74 -22.27 -2.32
CA ASP A 65 -10.62 -21.52 -3.23
C ASP A 65 -11.48 -20.44 -2.54
N MET A 66 -11.86 -19.41 -3.30
CA MET A 66 -12.66 -18.29 -2.81
C MET A 66 -14.16 -18.62 -2.87
N VAL A 67 -14.76 -19.11 -1.79
CA VAL A 67 -16.20 -19.41 -1.79
C VAL A 67 -17.04 -18.12 -1.67
N ALA A 68 -17.68 -17.69 -2.75
CA ALA A 68 -18.60 -16.55 -2.72
C ALA A 68 -19.87 -16.82 -3.56
N VAL A 69 -21.02 -16.84 -2.87
CA VAL A 69 -22.41 -16.91 -3.39
C VAL A 69 -22.88 -18.29 -3.90
N LEU A 70 -22.06 -19.04 -4.64
CA LEU A 70 -22.34 -20.45 -4.96
C LEU A 70 -21.54 -21.32 -3.98
N GLN A 71 -22.18 -21.81 -2.91
CA GLN A 71 -21.54 -22.65 -1.88
C GLN A 71 -20.84 -23.92 -2.41
N ALA A 72 -20.92 -24.21 -3.72
CA ALA A 72 -20.32 -25.36 -4.40
C ALA A 72 -19.42 -24.99 -5.60
N ALA A 73 -19.09 -23.71 -5.82
CA ALA A 73 -18.18 -23.31 -6.88
C ALA A 73 -16.80 -22.94 -6.31
N GLU A 74 -15.79 -23.70 -6.74
CA GLU A 74 -14.37 -23.38 -6.57
C GLU A 74 -14.05 -22.15 -7.43
N ILE A 75 -14.00 -20.96 -6.82
CA ILE A 75 -13.62 -19.74 -7.54
C ILE A 75 -12.11 -19.55 -7.37
N PRO A 76 -11.33 -19.57 -8.46
CA PRO A 76 -9.90 -19.38 -8.37
C PRO A 76 -9.56 -17.96 -7.90
N TRP A 77 -8.50 -17.84 -7.11
CA TRP A 77 -7.91 -16.56 -6.74
C TRP A 77 -7.38 -15.83 -7.96
N THR A 78 -7.58 -14.52 -7.96
CA THR A 78 -7.06 -13.58 -8.94
C THR A 78 -6.30 -12.48 -8.20
N GLU A 79 -5.45 -11.74 -8.92
CA GLU A 79 -4.78 -10.55 -8.38
C GLU A 79 -5.79 -9.59 -7.73
N HIS A 80 -6.97 -9.43 -8.36
CA HIS A 80 -8.03 -8.57 -7.85
C HIS A 80 -8.61 -9.10 -6.53
N SER A 81 -8.99 -10.37 -6.46
CA SER A 81 -9.59 -10.93 -5.23
C SER A 81 -8.61 -11.00 -4.07
N VAL A 82 -7.32 -11.26 -4.32
CA VAL A 82 -6.28 -11.13 -3.28
C VAL A 82 -6.20 -9.69 -2.77
N LYS A 83 -6.21 -8.71 -3.69
CA LYS A 83 -6.17 -7.29 -3.31
C LYS A 83 -7.40 -6.85 -2.52
N THR A 84 -8.61 -7.30 -2.87
CA THR A 84 -9.84 -6.84 -2.22
C THR A 84 -10.15 -7.64 -0.96
N GLU A 85 -10.12 -8.97 -1.04
CA GLU A 85 -10.62 -9.86 0.02
C GLU A 85 -9.61 -10.17 1.10
N ILE A 86 -8.31 -10.13 0.79
CA ILE A 86 -7.23 -10.36 1.75
C ILE A 86 -6.62 -9.03 2.14
N TRP A 87 -5.92 -8.40 1.20
CA TRP A 87 -5.16 -7.17 1.49
C TRP A 87 -6.09 -6.03 1.93
N GLY A 88 -7.18 -5.82 1.20
CA GLY A 88 -8.13 -4.74 1.48
C GLY A 88 -8.76 -4.82 2.87
N LYS A 89 -9.09 -6.03 3.34
CA LYS A 89 -9.66 -6.23 4.69
C LYS A 89 -8.65 -5.95 5.79
N VAL A 90 -7.42 -6.43 5.65
CA VAL A 90 -6.36 -6.16 6.64
C VAL A 90 -5.97 -4.69 6.64
N MET A 91 -5.79 -4.09 5.45
CA MET A 91 -5.52 -2.65 5.29
C MET A 91 -6.56 -1.79 5.99
N LYS A 92 -7.85 -2.03 5.72
CA LYS A 92 -8.93 -1.27 6.35
C LYS A 92 -8.93 -1.45 7.87
N ALA A 93 -8.66 -2.66 8.36
CA ALA A 93 -8.69 -2.94 9.80
C ALA A 93 -7.58 -2.20 10.57
N ILE A 94 -6.39 -2.03 9.98
CA ILE A 94 -5.24 -1.47 10.70
C ILE A 94 -4.95 0.00 10.37
N THR A 95 -5.28 0.48 9.17
CA THR A 95 -5.00 1.86 8.74
C THR A 95 -6.26 2.70 8.47
N ASP A 96 -7.46 2.11 8.49
CA ASP A 96 -8.73 2.72 8.05
C ASP A 96 -8.72 3.24 6.59
N LYS A 97 -7.73 2.83 5.79
CA LYS A 97 -7.60 3.22 4.38
C LYS A 97 -8.29 2.19 3.49
N THR A 98 -8.79 2.66 2.35
CA THR A 98 -9.47 1.82 1.34
C THR A 98 -8.70 1.71 0.04
N SER A 99 -7.67 2.53 -0.16
CA SER A 99 -6.83 2.50 -1.36
C SER A 99 -5.37 2.22 -1.04
N THR A 100 -4.79 1.27 -1.79
CA THR A 100 -3.35 0.97 -1.77
C THR A 100 -2.49 2.15 -2.21
N THR A 101 -3.06 3.15 -2.88
CA THR A 101 -2.34 4.38 -3.27
C THR A 101 -2.03 5.29 -2.09
N ASP A 102 -2.77 5.14 -1.00
CA ASP A 102 -2.72 6.01 0.17
C ASP A 102 -1.81 5.45 1.27
N LEU A 103 -1.26 4.26 1.04
CA LEU A 103 -0.33 3.62 1.94
C LEU A 103 1.08 4.22 1.84
N ASP A 104 1.71 4.35 3.00
CA ASP A 104 3.14 4.54 3.12
C ASP A 104 3.89 3.20 3.16
N ARG A 105 5.22 3.26 3.26
CA ARG A 105 6.08 2.07 3.20
C ARG A 105 6.00 1.20 4.44
N ALA A 106 5.82 1.82 5.60
CA ALA A 106 5.76 1.12 6.87
C ALA A 106 4.43 0.35 6.94
N GLU A 107 3.33 1.00 6.56
CA GLU A 107 2.01 0.39 6.48
C GLU A 107 1.99 -0.80 5.51
N VAL A 108 2.64 -0.70 4.34
CA VAL A 108 2.74 -1.85 3.41
C VAL A 108 3.46 -3.02 4.06
N SER A 109 4.56 -2.77 4.77
CA SER A 109 5.34 -3.82 5.43
C SER A 109 4.54 -4.48 6.56
N GLU A 110 3.83 -3.68 7.35
CA GLU A 110 2.98 -4.15 8.43
C GLU A 110 1.81 -5.02 7.93
N ILE A 111 1.10 -4.57 6.88
CA ILE A 111 0.01 -5.36 6.27
C ILE A 111 0.56 -6.69 5.75
N TYR A 112 1.71 -6.67 5.08
CA TYR A 112 2.35 -7.88 4.57
C TYR A 112 2.66 -8.88 5.68
N ASP A 113 3.28 -8.44 6.78
CA ASP A 113 3.64 -9.33 7.89
C ASP A 113 2.42 -9.98 8.54
N ILE A 114 1.30 -9.26 8.64
CA ILE A 114 0.04 -9.78 9.17
C ILE A 114 -0.53 -10.83 8.22
N VAL A 115 -0.63 -10.52 6.93
CA VAL A 115 -1.16 -11.44 5.91
C VAL A 115 -0.30 -12.70 5.85
N ASN A 116 1.01 -12.56 5.72
CA ASN A 116 1.94 -13.67 5.56
C ASN A 116 1.93 -14.59 6.79
N ARG A 117 1.90 -14.02 8.00
CA ARG A 117 1.77 -14.80 9.25
C ARG A 117 0.44 -15.53 9.34
N HIS A 118 -0.66 -14.89 8.94
CA HIS A 118 -1.98 -15.51 8.95
C HIS A 118 -2.02 -16.71 7.98
N LEU A 119 -1.52 -16.53 6.76
CA LEU A 119 -1.48 -17.58 5.75
C LEU A 119 -0.56 -18.74 6.15
N ALA A 120 0.62 -18.44 6.71
CA ALA A 120 1.55 -19.47 7.17
C ALA A 120 0.94 -20.29 8.32
N SER A 121 0.32 -19.63 9.30
CA SER A 121 -0.25 -20.30 10.48
C SER A 121 -1.53 -21.10 10.18
N LYS A 122 -2.37 -20.65 9.24
CA LYS A 122 -3.65 -21.29 8.95
C LYS A 122 -3.60 -22.27 7.79
N PHE A 123 -2.76 -22.01 6.80
CA PHE A 123 -2.76 -22.74 5.54
C PHE A 123 -1.40 -23.29 5.16
N GLY A 124 -0.34 -23.03 5.94
CA GLY A 124 1.02 -23.46 5.61
C GLY A 124 1.61 -22.74 4.40
N VAL A 125 0.98 -21.66 3.94
CA VAL A 125 1.40 -20.89 2.76
C VAL A 125 2.21 -19.68 3.22
N MET A 126 3.43 -19.57 2.71
CA MET A 126 4.29 -18.40 2.94
C MET A 126 4.81 -17.89 1.60
N LEU A 127 4.73 -16.58 1.40
CA LEU A 127 5.24 -15.94 0.19
C LEU A 127 6.06 -14.71 0.58
N SER A 128 7.31 -14.66 0.12
CA SER A 128 8.18 -13.49 0.32
C SER A 128 7.63 -12.28 -0.44
N PHE A 129 7.70 -11.10 0.17
CA PHE A 129 7.31 -9.88 -0.53
C PHE A 129 8.30 -9.61 -1.68
N PRO A 130 7.82 -9.33 -2.92
CA PRO A 130 8.69 -9.17 -4.07
C PRO A 130 9.63 -7.98 -3.88
N ASN A 131 10.92 -8.23 -4.08
CA ASN A 131 11.94 -7.21 -4.10
C ASN A 131 12.45 -7.01 -5.54
N ARG A 132 13.17 -5.91 -5.78
CA ARG A 132 13.73 -5.60 -7.12
C ARG A 132 14.82 -6.58 -7.58
N PHE A 133 15.31 -7.44 -6.68
CA PHE A 133 16.44 -8.32 -6.92
C PHE A 133 16.04 -9.76 -7.25
N GLY A 134 14.78 -10.13 -7.00
CA GLY A 134 14.26 -11.47 -7.27
C GLY A 134 14.93 -12.50 -6.36
N ASP A 135 14.17 -13.04 -5.41
CA ASP A 135 14.45 -14.39 -4.91
C ASP A 135 13.44 -15.34 -5.58
#